data_AF-A0A949WRY2-F1
#
_entry.id   AF-A0A949WRY2-F1
#
_cell.length_a   1.000
_cell.length_b   1.000
_cell.length_c   1.000
_cell.angle_alpha   90.00
_cell.angle_beta   90.00
_cell.angle_gamma   90.00
#
_symmetry.space_group_name_H-M   'P 1'
#
loop_
_entity.id
_entity.type
_entity.pdbx_description
1 polymer ?
#
loop_
_entity_poly.entity_id
_entity_poly.type
_entity_poly.pdbx_seq_one_letter_code
_entity_poly.pdbx_strand_id
1 'polypeptide(L)'
;MSKENLGKPRPLWRVIVLSVATGMLYYGWYKYIIHEELKRYNGYGWSGIKCLAPFLLGVAVSQILRIFDPDVPGWFGWFSLLGIIWIYISQYRLYKTVNQLYRDAGMKEPLIVWWIFIPGLNLIVGLRQIHFLSEYWANKQNIAVSDFLAKSIPFLSANA
;
A
#
# COMPACT_ATOMS: atom_id res chain seq x y z
N MET A 1 21.78 -13.60 0.02
CA MET A 1 21.16 -12.33 0.44
C MET A 1 21.36 -12.18 1.94
N SER A 2 21.97 -11.08 2.40
CA SER A 2 22.09 -10.83 3.85
C SER A 2 20.72 -10.55 4.45
N LYS A 3 20.50 -10.91 5.72
CA LYS A 3 19.26 -10.63 6.47
C LYS A 3 18.96 -9.13 6.60
N GLU A 4 19.94 -8.28 6.30
CA GLU A 4 19.93 -6.83 6.48
C GLU A 4 18.93 -6.09 5.57
N ASN A 5 18.54 -6.69 4.44
CA ASN A 5 17.65 -6.07 3.46
C ASN A 5 16.20 -6.59 3.51
N LEU A 6 15.84 -7.42 4.49
CA LEU A 6 14.50 -7.98 4.62
C LEU A 6 13.53 -6.93 5.20
N GLY A 7 12.33 -6.83 4.63
CA GLY A 7 11.27 -5.99 5.18
C GLY A 7 10.71 -6.55 6.49
N LYS A 8 10.05 -5.69 7.28
CA LYS A 8 9.42 -6.13 8.54
C LYS A 8 8.01 -6.66 8.28
N PRO A 9 7.66 -7.87 8.74
CA PRO A 9 6.29 -8.33 8.66
C PRO A 9 5.40 -7.49 9.58
N ARG A 10 4.26 -7.08 9.05
CA ARG A 10 3.28 -6.23 9.73
C ARG A 10 1.90 -6.86 9.53
N PRO A 11 1.36 -7.55 10.55
CA PRO A 11 0.08 -8.24 10.41
C PRO A 11 -1.04 -7.25 10.10
N LEU A 12 -2.02 -7.70 9.31
CA LEU A 12 -3.11 -6.89 8.80
C LEU A 12 -3.88 -6.20 9.93
N TRP A 13 -4.22 -6.91 10.99
CA TRP A 13 -4.94 -6.36 12.14
C TRP A 13 -4.22 -5.16 12.77
N ARG A 14 -2.90 -5.22 12.89
CA ARG A 14 -2.11 -4.14 13.47
C ARG A 14 -2.13 -2.92 12.57
N VAL A 15 -2.05 -3.13 11.26
CA VAL A 15 -2.16 -2.04 10.28
C VAL A 15 -3.54 -1.40 10.35
N ILE A 16 -4.62 -2.19 10.40
CA ILE A 16 -5.99 -1.66 10.47
C ILE A 16 -6.20 -0.88 11.78
N VAL A 17 -5.91 -1.48 12.94
CA VAL A 17 -6.14 -0.85 14.25
C VAL A 17 -5.36 0.45 14.37
N LEU A 18 -4.08 0.46 13.99
CA LEU A 18 -3.27 1.68 14.06
C LEU A 18 -3.72 2.73 13.04
N SER A 19 -4.18 2.32 11.85
CA SER A 19 -4.74 3.24 10.87
C SER A 19 -6.01 3.91 11.38
N VAL A 20 -6.92 3.14 11.98
CA VAL A 20 -8.16 3.68 12.57
C VAL A 20 -7.83 4.61 13.75
N ALA A 21 -7.00 4.16 14.70
CA ALA A 21 -6.65 4.93 15.88
C ALA A 21 -5.92 6.24 15.57
N THR A 22 -5.21 6.32 14.43
CA THR A 22 -4.46 7.50 14.01
C THR A 22 -5.13 8.30 12.89
N GLY A 23 -6.40 8.01 12.56
CA GLY A 23 -7.10 8.72 11.49
C GLY A 23 -6.40 8.61 10.12
N MET A 24 -5.93 7.41 9.77
CA MET A 24 -5.19 7.06 8.54
C MET A 24 -3.73 7.53 8.46
N LEU A 25 -3.20 8.25 9.44
CA LEU A 25 -1.78 8.65 9.45
C LEU A 25 -0.83 7.45 9.42
N TYR A 26 -1.12 6.42 10.23
CA TYR A 26 -0.33 5.19 10.23
C TYR A 26 -0.39 4.46 8.88
N TYR A 27 -1.53 4.51 8.19
CA TYR A 27 -1.65 3.90 6.86
C TYR A 27 -0.73 4.58 5.84
N GLY A 28 -0.67 5.91 5.86
CA GLY A 28 0.26 6.69 5.04
C GLY A 28 1.73 6.33 5.34
N TRP A 29 2.09 6.29 6.62
CA TRP A 29 3.43 5.86 7.05
C TRP A 29 3.75 4.41 6.64
N TYR A 30 2.79 3.50 6.77
CA TYR A 30 2.93 2.12 6.32
C TYR A 30 3.23 2.05 4.82
N LYS A 31 2.45 2.77 4.00
CA LYS A 31 2.67 2.84 2.55
C LYS A 31 4.03 3.44 2.20
N TYR A 32 4.51 4.41 2.96
CA TYR A 32 5.86 4.96 2.79
C TYR A 32 6.92 3.88 3.02
N ILE A 33 6.86 3.21 4.17
CA ILE A 33 7.90 2.26 4.59
C ILE A 33 7.97 1.03 3.69
N ILE A 34 6.85 0.46 3.26
CA ILE A 34 6.89 -0.73 2.39
C ILE A 34 7.58 -0.45 1.06
N HIS A 35 7.45 0.76 0.50
CA HIS A 35 8.15 1.12 -0.73
C HIS A 35 9.65 1.24 -0.51
N GLU A 36 10.07 1.81 0.62
CA GLU A 36 11.48 1.87 1.00
C GLU A 36 12.06 0.47 1.25
N GLU A 37 11.32 -0.42 1.91
CA GLU A 37 11.72 -1.82 2.13
C GLU A 37 11.82 -2.59 0.82
N LEU A 38 10.83 -2.47 -0.06
CA LEU A 38 10.83 -3.12 -1.37
C LEU A 38 11.99 -2.61 -2.26
N LYS A 39 12.25 -1.30 -2.24
CA LYS A 39 13.38 -0.71 -2.97
C LYS A 39 14.72 -1.23 -2.44
N ARG A 40 14.89 -1.31 -1.11
CA ARG A 40 16.09 -1.87 -0.48
C ARG A 40 16.27 -3.35 -0.80
N TYR A 41 15.19 -4.12 -0.75
CA TYR A 41 15.23 -5.56 -1.01
C TYR A 41 15.50 -5.90 -2.47
N ASN A 42 14.84 -5.21 -3.41
CA ASN A 42 15.00 -5.46 -4.84
C ASN A 42 16.23 -4.78 -5.44
N GLY A 43 16.80 -3.77 -4.77
CA GLY A 43 17.86 -2.91 -5.32
C GLY A 43 17.35 -1.88 -6.34
N TYR A 44 16.08 -1.94 -6.75
CA TYR A 44 15.40 -1.02 -7.64
C TYR A 44 13.96 -0.81 -7.19
N GLY A 45 13.34 0.33 -7.54
CA GLY A 45 11.96 0.62 -7.16
C GLY A 45 11.70 2.10 -6.90
N TRP A 46 10.44 2.42 -6.63
CA TRP A 46 10.05 3.77 -6.22
C TRP A 46 10.32 3.96 -4.73
N SER A 47 10.78 5.16 -4.36
CA SER A 47 10.83 5.57 -2.97
C SER A 47 9.42 5.86 -2.46
N GLY A 48 9.23 5.73 -1.15
CA GLY A 48 7.96 6.09 -0.52
C GLY A 48 7.58 7.55 -0.76
N ILE A 49 8.57 8.46 -0.86
CA ILE A 49 8.36 9.88 -1.22
C ILE A 49 7.74 9.99 -2.62
N LYS A 50 8.27 9.28 -3.62
CA LYS A 50 7.73 9.34 -4.99
C LYS A 50 6.28 8.83 -5.07
N CYS A 51 5.91 7.88 -4.21
CA CYS A 51 4.55 7.36 -4.17
C CYS A 51 3.57 8.30 -3.44
N LEU A 52 3.98 8.88 -2.30
CA LEU A 52 3.07 9.65 -1.43
C LEU A 52 3.07 11.15 -1.70
N ALA A 53 4.22 11.75 -2.01
CA ALA A 53 4.31 13.21 -2.14
C ALA A 53 3.41 13.77 -3.26
N PRO A 54 3.32 13.18 -4.46
CA PRO A 54 2.43 13.75 -5.50
C PRO A 54 0.95 13.60 -5.16
N PHE A 55 0.56 12.56 -4.42
CA PHE A 55 -0.80 12.43 -3.88
C PHE A 55 -1.07 13.50 -2.82
N LEU A 56 -0.19 13.63 -1.82
CA LEU A 56 -0.36 14.61 -0.74
C LEU A 56 -0.34 16.03 -1.26
N LEU A 57 0.58 16.37 -2.17
CA LEU A 57 0.62 17.69 -2.79
C LEU A 57 -0.61 17.91 -3.67
N GLY A 58 -0.93 16.98 -4.57
CA GLY A 58 -2.07 17.13 -5.47
C GLY A 58 -3.41 17.23 -4.75
N VAL A 59 -3.61 16.50 -3.65
CA VAL A 59 -4.87 16.54 -2.89
C VAL A 59 -4.85 17.61 -1.82
N ALA A 60 -3.88 17.60 -0.90
CA ALA A 60 -3.90 18.51 0.24
C ALA A 60 -3.70 19.96 -0.19
N VAL A 61 -2.76 20.27 -1.10
CA VAL A 61 -2.54 21.66 -1.54
C VAL A 61 -3.77 22.17 -2.28
N SER A 62 -4.32 21.39 -3.22
CA SER A 62 -5.51 21.82 -3.98
C SER A 62 -6.74 22.01 -3.11
N GLN A 63 -6.95 21.19 -2.08
CA GLN A 63 -8.10 21.34 -1.17
C GLN A 63 -7.88 22.44 -0.14
N ILE A 64 -6.68 22.58 0.43
CA ILE A 64 -6.36 23.65 1.39
C ILE A 64 -6.51 25.01 0.71
N LEU A 65 -5.92 25.19 -0.48
CA LEU A 65 -6.04 26.45 -1.22
C LEU A 65 -7.49 26.78 -1.54
N ARG A 66 -8.28 25.80 -2.00
CA ARG A 66 -9.71 26.02 -2.27
C ARG A 66 -10.52 26.45 -1.04
N ILE A 67 -10.18 25.95 0.15
CA ILE A 67 -10.97 26.20 1.38
C ILE A 67 -10.56 27.51 2.04
N PHE A 68 -9.26 27.83 2.07
CA PHE A 68 -8.71 28.92 2.86
C PHE A 68 -8.34 30.15 2.04
N ASP A 69 -8.22 30.03 0.72
CA ASP A 69 -7.89 31.15 -0.17
C ASP A 69 -9.11 31.55 -1.02
N PRO A 70 -9.76 32.70 -0.72
CA PRO A 70 -10.91 33.17 -1.47
C PRO A 70 -10.56 33.61 -2.90
N ASP A 71 -9.28 33.88 -3.20
CA ASP A 71 -8.82 34.27 -4.53
C ASP A 71 -8.59 33.05 -5.45
N VAL A 72 -8.60 31.84 -4.90
CA VAL A 72 -8.44 30.60 -5.66
C VAL A 72 -9.77 30.18 -6.27
N PRO A 73 -9.86 30.09 -7.60
CA PRO A 73 -11.09 29.67 -8.26
C PRO A 73 -11.52 28.26 -7.83
N GLY A 74 -12.83 28.06 -7.65
CA GLY A 74 -13.38 26.75 -7.22
C GLY A 74 -13.00 25.58 -8.14
N TRP A 75 -12.67 25.83 -9.41
CA TRP A 75 -12.20 24.80 -10.34
C TRP A 75 -10.81 24.26 -9.98
N PHE A 76 -9.99 25.00 -9.22
CA PHE A 76 -8.66 24.57 -8.79
C PHE A 76 -8.71 23.29 -7.95
N GLY A 77 -9.82 23.06 -7.25
CA GLY A 77 -10.05 21.80 -6.52
C GLY A 77 -10.00 20.56 -7.41
N TRP A 78 -10.27 20.67 -8.73
CA TRP A 78 -10.19 19.55 -9.67
C TRP A 78 -8.76 19.02 -9.85
N PHE A 79 -7.71 19.81 -9.54
CA PHE A 79 -6.33 19.30 -9.54
C PHE A 79 -6.10 18.17 -8.55
N SER A 80 -6.96 18.02 -7.53
CA SER A 80 -6.95 16.85 -6.65
C SER A 80 -7.15 15.53 -7.39
N LEU A 81 -7.78 15.53 -8.57
CA LEU A 81 -7.86 14.36 -9.44
C LEU A 81 -6.48 13.85 -9.86
N LEU A 82 -5.50 14.72 -10.11
CA LEU A 82 -4.14 14.30 -10.47
C LEU A 82 -3.48 13.53 -9.33
N GLY A 83 -3.66 14.01 -8.09
CA GLY A 83 -3.20 13.31 -6.90
C GLY A 83 -3.87 11.95 -6.73
N ILE A 84 -5.18 11.87 -7.00
CA ILE A 84 -5.93 10.60 -6.97
C ILE A 84 -5.41 9.64 -8.05
N ILE A 85 -5.29 10.08 -9.30
CA ILE A 85 -4.75 9.26 -10.39
C ILE A 85 -3.35 8.73 -10.01
N TRP A 86 -2.52 9.59 -9.41
CA TRP A 86 -1.19 9.19 -8.97
C TRP A 86 -1.19 8.08 -7.90
N ILE A 87 -2.10 8.15 -6.92
CA ILE A 87 -2.18 7.10 -5.90
C ILE A 87 -2.64 5.77 -6.50
N TYR A 88 -3.53 5.79 -7.50
CA TYR A 88 -3.92 4.58 -8.23
C TYR A 88 -2.76 3.96 -9.01
N ILE A 89 -1.96 4.78 -9.70
CA ILE A 89 -0.74 4.32 -10.39
C ILE A 89 0.24 3.69 -9.39
N SER A 90 0.45 4.35 -8.25
CA SER A 90 1.35 3.88 -7.18
C SER A 90 0.87 2.54 -6.61
N GLN A 91 -0.44 2.40 -6.37
CA GLN A 91 -1.03 1.14 -5.89
C GLN A 91 -0.94 0.01 -6.93
N TYR A 92 -1.26 0.28 -8.20
CA TYR A 92 -1.13 -0.69 -9.29
C TYR A 92 0.29 -1.27 -9.37
N ARG A 93 1.29 -0.39 -9.30
CA ARG A 93 2.70 -0.78 -9.31
C ARG A 93 3.06 -1.63 -8.10
N LEU A 94 2.61 -1.22 -6.90
CA LEU A 94 2.84 -1.97 -5.67
C LEU A 94 2.28 -3.39 -5.77
N TYR A 95 1.06 -3.56 -6.28
CA TYR A 95 0.44 -4.88 -6.43
C TYR A 95 1.22 -5.77 -7.40
N LYS A 96 1.69 -5.21 -8.53
CA LYS A 96 2.61 -5.92 -9.43
C LYS A 96 3.91 -6.32 -8.75
N THR A 97 4.50 -5.44 -7.94
CA THR A 97 5.74 -5.76 -7.21
C THR A 97 5.54 -6.90 -6.22
N VAL A 98 4.43 -6.93 -5.47
CA VAL A 98 4.13 -8.03 -4.56
C VAL A 98 3.91 -9.35 -5.32
N ASN A 99 3.18 -9.33 -6.44
CA ASN A 99 3.04 -10.52 -7.28
C ASN A 99 4.39 -11.01 -7.81
N GLN A 100 5.24 -10.10 -8.27
CA GLN A 100 6.58 -10.46 -8.74
C GLN A 100 7.41 -11.12 -7.65
N LEU A 101 7.36 -10.62 -6.40
CA LEU A 101 8.03 -11.25 -5.26
C LEU A 101 7.58 -12.69 -5.03
N TYR A 102 6.26 -12.95 -5.12
CA TYR A 102 5.73 -14.30 -4.97
C TYR A 102 6.18 -15.19 -6.13
N ARG A 103 6.10 -14.69 -7.38
CA ARG A 103 6.54 -15.40 -8.58
C ARG A 103 8.02 -15.77 -8.52
N ASP A 104 8.89 -14.83 -8.12
CA ASP A 104 10.34 -15.03 -7.98
C ASP A 104 10.68 -16.03 -6.88
N ALA A 105 9.81 -16.19 -5.89
CA ALA A 105 9.91 -17.21 -4.85
C ALA A 105 9.29 -18.56 -5.24
N GLY A 106 8.84 -18.72 -6.49
CA GLY A 106 8.18 -19.95 -6.96
C GLY A 106 6.77 -20.16 -6.38
N MET A 107 6.16 -19.12 -5.82
CA MET A 107 4.83 -19.14 -5.22
C MET A 107 3.77 -18.55 -6.17
N LYS A 108 2.51 -18.91 -5.94
CA LYS A 108 1.38 -18.38 -6.71
C LYS A 108 1.16 -16.90 -6.41
N GLU A 109 0.84 -16.12 -7.44
CA GLU A 109 0.56 -14.68 -7.33
C GLU A 109 -0.70 -14.40 -6.52
N PRO A 110 -0.61 -13.62 -5.43
CA PRO A 110 -1.73 -13.49 -4.51
C PRO A 110 -2.71 -12.36 -4.83
N LEU A 111 -2.34 -11.40 -5.69
CA LEU A 111 -3.15 -10.21 -5.96
C LEU A 111 -3.67 -10.20 -7.40
N ILE A 112 -4.97 -9.96 -7.55
CA ILE A 112 -5.57 -9.65 -8.85
C ILE A 112 -5.51 -8.13 -9.03
N VAL A 113 -4.49 -7.63 -9.73
CA VAL A 113 -4.19 -6.19 -9.83
C VAL A 113 -5.38 -5.37 -10.35
N TRP A 114 -6.19 -5.93 -11.26
CA TRP A 114 -7.36 -5.27 -11.85
C TRP A 114 -8.47 -4.94 -10.84
N TRP A 115 -8.50 -5.60 -9.68
CA TRP A 115 -9.49 -5.31 -8.63
C TRP A 115 -9.37 -3.90 -8.06
N ILE A 116 -8.25 -3.21 -8.28
CA ILE A 116 -8.10 -1.81 -7.91
C ILE A 116 -9.14 -0.89 -8.58
N PHE A 117 -9.61 -1.24 -9.78
CA PHE A 117 -10.57 -0.42 -10.54
C PHE A 117 -12.03 -0.74 -10.23
N ILE A 118 -12.29 -1.79 -9.43
CA ILE A 118 -13.65 -2.20 -9.08
C ILE A 118 -13.99 -1.62 -7.71
N PRO A 119 -15.03 -0.77 -7.60
CA PRO A 119 -15.46 -0.22 -6.32
C PRO A 119 -15.75 -1.34 -5.31
N GLY A 120 -15.24 -1.18 -4.08
CA GLY A 120 -15.35 -2.19 -3.01
C GLY A 120 -14.23 -3.24 -3.06
N LEU A 121 -13.90 -3.78 -4.23
CA LEU A 121 -12.77 -4.72 -4.37
C LEU A 121 -11.41 -4.02 -4.24
N ASN A 122 -11.34 -2.72 -4.52
CA ASN A 122 -10.14 -1.91 -4.33
C ASN A 122 -9.62 -1.92 -2.87
N LEU A 123 -10.54 -1.89 -1.90
CA LEU A 123 -10.21 -2.01 -0.49
C LEU A 123 -9.71 -3.42 -0.19
N ILE A 124 -10.40 -4.44 -0.71
CA ILE A 124 -10.07 -5.84 -0.48
C ILE A 124 -8.67 -6.17 -1.02
N VAL A 125 -8.35 -5.78 -2.25
CA VAL A 125 -7.01 -6.01 -2.82
C VAL A 125 -5.94 -5.25 -2.04
N GLY A 126 -6.27 -4.09 -1.48
CA GLY A 126 -5.40 -3.35 -0.56
C GLY A 126 -5.12 -4.10 0.73
N LEU A 127 -6.14 -4.70 1.35
CA LEU A 127 -5.99 -5.52 2.55
C LEU A 127 -5.22 -6.82 2.27
N ARG A 128 -5.51 -7.48 1.15
CA ARG A 128 -4.75 -8.64 0.66
C ARG A 128 -3.28 -8.27 0.46
N GLN A 129 -2.98 -7.13 -0.18
CA GLN A 129 -1.60 -6.67 -0.36
C GLN A 129 -0.85 -6.56 0.97
N ILE A 130 -1.49 -6.02 2.01
CA ILE A 130 -0.88 -5.89 3.33
C ILE A 130 -0.58 -7.27 3.92
N HIS A 131 -1.57 -8.16 3.88
CA HIS A 131 -1.44 -9.52 4.41
C HIS A 131 -0.32 -10.32 3.72
N PHE A 132 -0.37 -10.43 2.39
CA PHE A 132 0.60 -11.23 1.63
C PHE A 132 2.01 -10.63 1.69
N LEU A 133 2.16 -9.30 1.73
CA LEU A 133 3.48 -8.72 1.93
C LEU A 133 4.02 -9.06 3.34
N SER A 134 3.17 -9.06 4.36
CA SER A 134 3.56 -9.47 5.71
C SER A 134 3.94 -10.95 5.76
N GLU A 135 3.14 -11.83 5.14
CA GLU A 135 3.40 -13.26 5.06
C GLU A 135 4.70 -13.57 4.32
N TYR A 136 4.95 -12.90 3.19
CA TYR A 136 6.18 -13.02 2.44
C TYR A 136 7.42 -12.72 3.31
N TRP A 137 7.39 -11.60 4.04
CA TRP A 137 8.49 -11.24 4.93
C TRP A 137 8.66 -12.20 6.10
N ALA A 138 7.56 -12.69 6.65
CA ALA A 138 7.56 -13.68 7.72
C ALA A 138 8.21 -15.00 7.26
N ASN A 139 7.83 -15.48 6.07
CA ASN A 139 8.38 -16.68 5.47
C ASN A 139 9.89 -16.54 5.21
N LYS A 140 10.33 -15.41 4.62
CA LYS A 140 11.77 -15.14 4.41
C LYS A 140 12.60 -15.07 5.71
N GLN A 141 11.97 -14.74 6.83
CA GLN A 141 12.60 -14.67 8.15
C GLN A 141 12.43 -15.95 8.98
N ASN A 142 11.70 -16.96 8.47
CA ASN A 142 11.30 -18.15 9.22
C ASN A 142 10.61 -17.82 10.56
N ILE A 143 9.78 -16.77 10.58
CA ILE A 143 9.01 -16.38 11.77
C ILE A 143 7.52 -16.58 11.53
N ALA A 144 6.82 -17.03 12.57
CA ALA A 144 5.37 -17.12 12.55
C ALA A 144 4.76 -15.75 12.86
N VAL A 145 3.90 -15.26 11.98
CA VAL A 145 3.13 -14.03 12.21
C VAL A 145 1.68 -14.40 12.43
N SER A 146 1.17 -14.12 13.63
CA SER A 146 -0.25 -14.32 13.93
C SER A 146 -1.07 -13.17 13.36
N ASP A 147 -1.87 -13.46 12.34
CA ASP A 147 -2.83 -12.53 11.77
C ASP A 147 -4.25 -13.08 11.90
N PHE A 148 -4.92 -12.73 13.01
CA PHE A 148 -6.25 -13.23 13.32
C PHE A 148 -7.31 -12.79 12.30
N LEU A 149 -7.19 -11.59 11.73
CA LEU A 149 -8.15 -11.09 10.73
C LEU A 149 -8.03 -11.84 9.41
N ALA A 150 -6.80 -12.09 8.96
CA ALA A 150 -6.58 -12.87 7.76
C ALA A 150 -7.05 -14.33 7.93
N LYS A 151 -6.85 -14.91 9.13
CA LYS A 151 -7.37 -16.26 9.46
C LYS A 151 -8.90 -16.33 9.51
N SER A 152 -9.56 -15.24 9.95
CA SER A 152 -11.02 -15.20 10.10
C SER A 152 -11.77 -14.92 8.79
N ILE A 153 -11.08 -14.35 7.78
CA ILE A 153 -11.69 -13.95 6.51
C ILE A 153 -10.92 -14.64 5.37
N PRO A 154 -11.38 -15.81 4.89
CA PRO A 154 -10.73 -16.55 3.80
C PRO A 154 -10.54 -15.71 2.54
N PHE A 155 -11.43 -14.75 2.28
CA PHE A 155 -11.33 -13.87 1.12
C PHE A 155 -10.11 -12.93 1.16
N LEU A 156 -9.49 -12.73 2.33
CA LEU A 156 -8.29 -11.91 2.51
C LEU A 156 -6.98 -12.72 2.51
N SER A 157 -7.05 -14.02 2.75
CA SER A 157 -5.89 -14.92 2.96
C SER A 157 -5.80 -16.06 1.95
N ALA A 158 -6.90 -16.45 1.30
CA ALA A 158 -6.87 -17.51 0.30
C ALA A 158 -6.06 -17.05 -0.90
N ASN A 159 -4.94 -17.72 -1.13
CA ASN A 159 -4.15 -17.59 -2.34
C ASN A 159 -4.90 -18.39 -3.43
N ALA A 160 -5.74 -17.68 -4.19
CA ALA A 160 -6.68 -18.28 -5.15
C ALA A 160 -5.94 -18.96 -6.28
#